data_AF-A0A7Y8FJ45-F1
#
_entry.id   AF-A0A7Y8FJ45-F1
#
_cell.length_a   1.000
_cell.length_b   1.000
_cell.length_c   1.000
_cell.angle_alpha   90.00
_cell.angle_beta   90.00
_cell.angle_gamma   90.00
#
_symmetry.space_group_name_H-M   'P 1'
#
loop_
_entity.id
_entity.type
_entity.pdbx_description
1 polymer ?
#
loop_
_entity_poly.entity_id
_entity_poly.type
_entity_poly.pdbx_seq_one_letter_code
_entity_poly.pdbx_strand_id
1 'polypeptide(L)'
;LQSHAVPVKAAAVPLKVGPDQVSNPAALVREPKTARTALVKQEPVDDVPASAKNPGGDAAAPADKTATNGCPVSMVTGEELLTLTDGSLDGVLPFAWTRLYRSSAVEVDCGLGFGWSHALAQRLVISGESVIWTDHENRSTTFPLPSSARPAITNSLAEAAIYLGALPDELVLAQSSLFYHFRDGVLTSISDAYDNRLRISRDYSGRIQRID
;
A
#
# COMPACT_ATOMS: atom_id res chain seq x y z
N LEU A 1 42.65 -2.37 2.50
CA LEU A 1 42.79 -2.95 1.15
C LEU A 1 42.08 -2.01 0.18
N GLN A 2 42.83 -1.17 -0.54
CA GLN A 2 42.27 -0.29 -1.56
C GLN A 2 42.08 -1.10 -2.85
N SER A 3 40.86 -1.20 -3.36
CA SER A 3 40.56 -1.84 -4.64
C SER A 3 40.73 -0.82 -5.77
N HIS A 4 41.68 -1.05 -6.66
CA HIS A 4 41.77 -0.33 -7.93
C HIS A 4 40.99 -1.09 -9.00
N ALA A 5 40.07 -0.41 -9.68
CA ALA A 5 39.39 -0.95 -10.85
C ALA A 5 40.35 -0.99 -12.05
N VAL A 6 40.49 -2.16 -12.67
CA VAL A 6 41.28 -2.35 -13.90
C VAL A 6 40.38 -2.07 -15.10
N PRO A 7 40.75 -1.18 -16.04
CA PRO A 7 39.96 -0.94 -17.23
C PRO A 7 40.14 -2.09 -18.23
N VAL A 8 39.04 -2.64 -18.71
CA VAL A 8 39.03 -3.65 -19.78
C VAL A 8 39.19 -2.94 -21.12
N LYS A 9 40.25 -3.29 -21.85
CA LYS A 9 40.52 -2.77 -23.19
C LYS A 9 39.70 -3.57 -24.20
N ALA A 10 38.71 -2.94 -24.84
CA ALA A 10 37.98 -3.58 -25.94
C ALA A 10 38.93 -3.81 -27.11
N ALA A 11 39.15 -5.07 -27.49
CA ALA A 11 39.92 -5.42 -28.68
C ALA A 11 39.06 -5.12 -29.93
N ALA A 12 39.46 -4.15 -30.72
CA ALA A 12 38.89 -3.92 -32.04
C ALA A 12 39.47 -4.96 -33.01
N VAL A 13 38.77 -6.07 -33.20
CA VAL A 13 39.08 -7.03 -34.26
C VAL A 13 38.28 -6.64 -35.51
N PRO A 14 38.93 -6.30 -36.65
CA PRO A 14 38.20 -6.06 -37.88
C PRO A 14 37.57 -7.36 -38.40
N LEU A 15 36.27 -7.36 -38.67
CA LEU A 15 35.61 -8.42 -39.44
C LEU A 15 36.00 -8.28 -40.91
N LYS A 16 36.50 -9.37 -41.51
CA LYS A 16 36.93 -9.40 -42.92
C LYS A 16 35.91 -10.17 -43.75
N VAL A 17 35.25 -9.50 -44.69
CA VAL A 17 34.38 -10.12 -45.70
C VAL A 17 34.86 -9.66 -47.07
N GLY A 18 35.44 -10.57 -47.86
CA GLY A 18 35.87 -10.29 -49.24
C GLY A 18 37.06 -9.33 -49.39
N PRO A 19 37.39 -8.91 -50.63
CA PRO A 19 38.57 -8.13 -50.95
C PRO A 19 38.48 -6.63 -50.64
N ASP A 20 37.32 -6.11 -50.23
CA ASP A 20 37.14 -4.68 -49.96
C ASP A 20 37.17 -4.36 -48.45
N GLN A 21 38.08 -3.45 -48.07
CA GLN A 21 38.27 -3.00 -46.70
C GLN A 21 37.50 -1.70 -46.45
N VAL A 22 36.39 -1.77 -45.70
CA VAL A 22 35.62 -0.59 -45.29
C VAL A 22 36.18 -0.06 -43.97
N SER A 23 36.65 1.20 -43.96
CA SER A 23 37.10 1.88 -42.75
C SER A 23 35.90 2.22 -41.86
N ASN A 24 35.89 1.74 -40.62
CA ASN A 24 34.88 2.10 -39.63
C ASN A 24 35.05 3.58 -39.23
N PRO A 25 34.00 4.42 -39.20
CA PRO A 25 34.11 5.78 -38.66
C PRO A 25 34.46 5.73 -37.18
N ALA A 26 35.49 6.45 -36.77
CA ALA A 26 35.89 6.57 -35.36
C ALA A 26 34.73 7.16 -34.54
N ALA A 27 34.38 6.51 -33.42
CA ALA A 27 33.40 7.05 -32.49
C ALA A 27 33.93 8.35 -31.88
N LEU A 28 33.22 9.46 -32.12
CA LEU A 28 33.46 10.73 -31.47
C LEU A 28 33.11 10.58 -29.97
N VAL A 29 34.14 10.49 -29.11
CA VAL A 29 33.97 10.35 -27.65
C VAL A 29 33.43 11.68 -27.11
N ARG A 30 32.17 11.69 -26.67
CA ARG A 30 31.61 12.79 -25.88
C ARG A 30 32.25 12.78 -24.50
N GLU A 31 32.75 13.93 -24.04
CA GLU A 31 33.26 14.05 -22.68
C GLU A 31 32.16 13.75 -21.65
N PRO A 32 32.46 12.96 -20.59
CA PRO A 32 31.45 12.59 -19.61
C PRO A 32 31.07 13.80 -18.76
N LYS A 33 29.80 14.22 -18.84
CA LYS A 33 29.22 15.14 -17.86
C LYS A 33 29.35 14.50 -16.47
N THR A 34 29.97 15.22 -15.54
CA THR A 34 30.11 14.79 -14.15
C THR A 34 28.73 14.46 -13.57
N ALA A 35 28.50 13.17 -13.25
CA ALA A 35 27.27 12.73 -12.62
C ALA A 35 27.16 13.34 -11.22
N ARG A 36 26.20 14.26 -11.03
CA ARG A 36 25.87 14.87 -9.74
C ARG A 36 24.86 14.00 -8.97
N THR A 37 25.17 12.72 -8.78
CA THR A 37 24.31 11.82 -8.00
C THR A 37 24.90 11.69 -6.61
N ALA A 38 24.32 12.39 -5.63
CA ALA A 38 24.64 12.18 -4.22
C ALA A 38 23.90 10.93 -3.74
N LEU A 39 24.65 9.92 -3.29
CA LEU A 39 24.08 8.75 -2.60
C LEU A 39 23.61 9.20 -1.22
N VAL A 40 22.30 9.35 -1.06
CA VAL A 40 21.68 9.54 0.26
C VAL A 40 21.62 8.18 0.93
N LYS A 41 22.29 8.03 2.07
CA LYS A 41 22.18 6.82 2.90
C LYS A 41 20.78 6.80 3.51
N GLN A 42 19.93 5.90 3.04
CA GLN A 42 18.66 5.60 3.71
C GLN A 42 18.93 4.77 4.95
N GLU A 43 18.27 5.13 6.06
CA GLU A 43 18.29 4.29 7.25
C GLU A 43 17.52 2.98 6.98
N PRO A 44 17.89 1.88 7.63
CA PRO A 44 17.14 0.62 7.51
C PRO A 44 15.70 0.84 8.00
N VAL A 45 14.73 0.67 7.10
CA VAL A 45 13.30 0.66 7.43
C VAL A 45 12.85 -0.80 7.49
N ASP A 46 12.10 -1.16 8.52
CA ASP A 46 11.43 -2.46 8.62
C ASP A 46 10.28 -2.51 7.60
N ASP A 47 10.57 -2.87 6.35
CA ASP A 47 9.60 -3.01 5.27
C ASP A 47 9.26 -4.48 5.00
N VAL A 48 7.96 -4.76 4.88
CA VAL A 48 7.40 -6.07 4.53
C VAL A 48 6.52 -5.88 3.29
N PRO A 49 7.11 -5.82 2.09
CA PRO A 49 6.38 -5.57 0.85
C PRO A 49 5.50 -6.78 0.52
N ALA A 50 4.19 -6.66 0.75
CA ALA A 50 3.22 -7.68 0.43
C ALA A 50 1.98 -7.06 -0.21
N SER A 51 1.54 -7.60 -1.35
CA SER A 51 0.30 -7.18 -1.98
C SER A 51 -0.89 -7.56 -1.11
N ALA A 52 -1.84 -6.63 -0.97
CA ALA A 52 -3.11 -6.92 -0.32
C ALA A 52 -3.87 -8.01 -1.10
N LYS A 53 -4.58 -8.88 -0.39
CA LYS A 53 -5.34 -9.98 -0.98
C LYS A 53 -6.84 -9.75 -0.85
N ASN A 54 -7.59 -10.01 -1.91
CA ASN A 54 -9.05 -10.07 -1.83
C ASN A 54 -9.49 -11.26 -0.96
N PRO A 55 -10.78 -11.37 -0.57
CA PRO A 55 -11.26 -12.54 0.17
C PRO A 55 -11.16 -13.88 -0.59
N GLY A 56 -11.02 -13.87 -1.92
CA GLY A 56 -10.72 -15.05 -2.72
C GLY A 56 -9.27 -15.54 -2.63
N GLY A 57 -8.37 -14.76 -2.01
CA GLY A 57 -6.96 -15.09 -1.82
C GLY A 57 -6.01 -14.52 -2.90
N ASP A 58 -6.53 -13.88 -3.95
CA ASP A 58 -5.73 -13.29 -5.02
C ASP A 58 -5.18 -11.93 -4.61
N ALA A 59 -4.00 -11.59 -5.13
CA ALA A 59 -3.45 -10.24 -5.00
C ALA A 59 -4.37 -9.24 -5.71
N ALA A 60 -4.79 -8.18 -5.00
CA ALA A 60 -5.76 -7.21 -5.48
C ALA A 60 -5.29 -5.77 -5.20
N ALA A 61 -5.26 -4.96 -6.25
CA ALA A 61 -5.10 -3.51 -6.13
C ALA A 61 -6.38 -2.87 -5.53
N PRO A 62 -6.27 -1.64 -4.99
CA PRO A 62 -7.46 -0.89 -4.61
C PRO A 62 -8.31 -0.61 -5.85
N ALA A 63 -9.62 -0.40 -5.66
CA ALA A 63 -10.56 -0.28 -6.78
C ALA A 63 -10.19 0.86 -7.75
N ASP A 64 -9.72 1.99 -7.25
CA ASP A 64 -9.30 3.16 -8.04
C ASP A 64 -8.01 2.94 -8.86
N LYS A 65 -7.16 1.99 -8.44
CA LYS A 65 -5.93 1.57 -9.13
C LYS A 65 -6.12 0.26 -9.92
N THR A 66 -7.32 -0.31 -9.94
CA THR A 66 -7.59 -1.57 -10.65
C THR A 66 -7.89 -1.31 -12.13
N ALA A 67 -7.18 -1.99 -13.02
CA ALA A 67 -7.44 -1.90 -14.44
C ALA A 67 -8.80 -2.53 -14.79
N THR A 68 -9.66 -1.76 -15.46
CA THR A 68 -10.98 -2.17 -15.93
C THR A 68 -11.15 -1.84 -17.42
N ASN A 69 -12.19 -2.36 -18.08
CA ASN A 69 -12.45 -2.09 -19.50
C ASN A 69 -13.95 -1.90 -19.80
N GLY A 70 -14.48 -0.69 -19.59
CA GLY A 70 -15.86 -0.32 -19.93
C GLY A 70 -16.94 -0.82 -18.96
N CYS A 71 -16.59 -1.73 -18.05
CA CYS A 71 -17.42 -2.18 -16.93
C CYS A 71 -16.56 -2.26 -15.65
N PRO A 72 -17.16 -2.23 -14.45
CA PRO A 72 -16.43 -2.26 -13.17
C PRO A 72 -15.90 -3.66 -12.85
N VAL A 73 -15.23 -4.32 -13.80
CA VAL A 73 -14.65 -5.65 -13.65
C VAL A 73 -13.14 -5.57 -13.74
N SER A 74 -12.47 -6.12 -12.73
CA SER A 74 -11.01 -6.25 -12.68
C SER A 74 -10.51 -7.08 -13.86
N MET A 75 -9.65 -6.51 -14.69
CA MET A 75 -8.99 -7.22 -15.80
C MET A 75 -7.94 -8.24 -15.32
N VAL A 76 -7.62 -8.24 -14.02
CA VAL A 76 -6.63 -9.15 -13.42
C VAL A 76 -7.32 -10.34 -12.74
N THR A 77 -8.32 -10.06 -11.90
CA THR A 77 -8.96 -11.06 -11.03
C THR A 77 -10.37 -11.45 -11.49
N GLY A 78 -10.99 -10.68 -12.39
CA GLY A 78 -12.38 -10.88 -12.80
C GLY A 78 -13.44 -10.46 -11.77
N GLU A 79 -13.02 -9.84 -10.66
CA GLU A 79 -13.94 -9.33 -9.65
C GLU A 79 -14.75 -8.14 -10.16
N GLU A 80 -16.01 -8.05 -9.77
CA GLU A 80 -16.81 -6.84 -9.89
C GLU A 80 -16.48 -5.91 -8.72
N LEU A 81 -16.19 -4.64 -9.02
CA LEU A 81 -15.74 -3.60 -8.11
C LEU A 81 -16.58 -2.34 -8.29
N LEU A 82 -17.63 -2.18 -7.48
CA LEU A 82 -18.53 -1.04 -7.56
C LEU A 82 -18.35 -0.11 -6.35
N THR A 83 -17.75 1.05 -6.59
CA THR A 83 -17.55 2.10 -5.57
C THR A 83 -18.61 3.19 -5.70
N LEU A 84 -19.27 3.53 -4.59
CA LEU A 84 -20.30 4.57 -4.53
C LEU A 84 -20.05 5.46 -3.31
N THR A 85 -20.00 6.78 -3.52
CA THR A 85 -19.97 7.75 -2.42
C THR A 85 -21.38 8.27 -2.19
N ASP A 86 -21.95 8.00 -1.00
CA ASP A 86 -23.32 8.39 -0.69
C ASP A 86 -23.40 9.77 0.00
N GLY A 87 -22.28 10.30 0.52
CA GLY A 87 -22.23 11.62 1.13
C GLY A 87 -20.85 11.97 1.69
N SER A 88 -20.71 13.18 2.23
CA SER A 88 -19.51 13.64 2.91
C SER A 88 -19.84 14.37 4.21
N LEU A 89 -18.94 14.24 5.18
CA LEU A 89 -18.85 15.11 6.34
C LEU A 89 -17.77 16.15 6.04
N ASP A 90 -18.21 17.40 5.89
CA ASP A 90 -17.31 18.53 5.72
C ASP A 90 -16.77 18.97 7.09
N GLY A 91 -15.54 19.47 7.11
CA GLY A 91 -14.89 19.89 8.35
C GLY A 91 -13.38 20.02 8.18
N VAL A 92 -12.68 20.13 9.31
CA VAL A 92 -11.21 20.21 9.31
C VAL A 92 -10.58 18.90 8.85
N LEU A 93 -11.23 17.78 9.15
CA LEU A 93 -10.93 16.47 8.58
C LEU A 93 -12.11 16.03 7.69
N PRO A 94 -12.14 16.40 6.40
CA PRO A 94 -13.19 15.98 5.49
C PRO A 94 -13.24 14.46 5.37
N PHE A 95 -14.46 13.90 5.33
CA PHE A 95 -14.65 12.46 5.26
C PHE A 95 -15.78 12.09 4.31
N ALA A 96 -15.45 11.32 3.26
CA ALA A 96 -16.43 10.78 2.34
C ALA A 96 -16.96 9.43 2.87
N TRP A 97 -18.29 9.32 2.98
CA TRP A 97 -18.93 8.04 3.19
C TRP A 97 -19.04 7.30 1.86
N THR A 98 -18.13 6.35 1.68
CA THR A 98 -18.06 5.49 0.49
C THR A 98 -18.37 4.05 0.86
N ARG A 99 -19.17 3.40 0.01
CA ARG A 99 -19.40 1.96 0.01
C ARG A 99 -18.72 1.33 -1.19
N LEU A 100 -18.26 0.09 -1.04
CA LEU A 100 -17.67 -0.67 -2.12
C LEU A 100 -18.23 -2.09 -2.12
N TYR A 101 -18.72 -2.53 -3.27
CA TYR A 101 -19.02 -3.93 -3.53
C TYR A 101 -17.83 -4.61 -4.18
N ARG A 102 -17.44 -5.77 -3.65
CA ARG A 102 -16.42 -6.66 -4.22
C ARG A 102 -17.01 -8.06 -4.35
N SER A 103 -17.10 -8.61 -5.56
CA SER A 103 -17.75 -9.91 -5.76
C SER A 103 -17.06 -11.06 -5.04
N SER A 104 -15.73 -11.03 -4.85
CA SER A 104 -15.04 -12.04 -4.05
C SER A 104 -15.39 -11.97 -2.55
N ALA A 105 -15.98 -10.86 -2.09
CA ALA A 105 -16.37 -10.66 -0.70
C ALA A 105 -17.82 -11.09 -0.41
N VAL A 106 -18.46 -11.87 -1.30
CA VAL A 106 -19.88 -12.28 -1.20
C VAL A 106 -20.22 -13.06 0.08
N GLU A 107 -19.23 -13.59 0.80
CA GLU A 107 -19.44 -14.27 2.10
C GLU A 107 -19.16 -13.36 3.30
N VAL A 108 -18.72 -12.12 3.05
CA VAL A 108 -18.39 -11.13 4.09
C VAL A 108 -19.55 -10.15 4.24
N ASP A 109 -20.11 -10.09 5.44
CA ASP A 109 -21.06 -9.04 5.84
C ASP A 109 -20.42 -8.17 6.93
N CYS A 110 -20.43 -6.85 6.69
CA CYS A 110 -19.97 -5.84 7.64
C CYS A 110 -21.02 -4.78 7.96
N GLY A 111 -22.30 -5.09 7.78
CA GLY A 111 -23.43 -4.24 8.18
C GLY A 111 -24.13 -3.51 7.03
N LEU A 112 -23.75 -3.80 5.79
CA LEU A 112 -24.40 -3.29 4.57
C LEU A 112 -24.88 -4.40 3.63
N GLY A 113 -24.83 -5.65 4.09
CA GLY A 113 -25.10 -6.83 3.31
C GLY A 113 -23.84 -7.45 2.72
N PHE A 114 -23.99 -8.68 2.26
CA PHE A 114 -22.92 -9.51 1.72
C PHE A 114 -22.22 -8.89 0.50
N GLY A 115 -20.89 -8.90 0.51
CA GLY A 115 -20.05 -8.32 -0.55
C GLY A 115 -19.86 -6.81 -0.46
N TRP A 116 -20.67 -6.11 0.33
CA TRP A 116 -20.54 -4.68 0.55
C TRP A 116 -19.63 -4.37 1.74
N SER A 117 -18.82 -3.33 1.55
CA SER A 117 -17.92 -2.73 2.53
C SER A 117 -18.16 -1.22 2.60
N HIS A 118 -17.59 -0.56 3.61
CA HIS A 118 -17.67 0.89 3.77
C HIS A 118 -16.40 1.49 4.38
N ALA A 119 -16.25 2.81 4.26
CA ALA A 119 -15.08 3.57 4.70
C ALA A 119 -14.64 3.30 6.17
N LEU A 120 -15.58 2.92 7.04
CA LEU A 120 -15.35 2.60 8.46
C LEU A 120 -15.32 1.09 8.80
N ALA A 121 -15.33 0.21 7.80
CA ALA A 121 -15.33 -1.25 7.98
C ALA A 121 -13.93 -1.84 8.22
N GLN A 122 -12.91 -0.99 8.31
CA GLN A 122 -11.55 -1.42 8.58
C GLN A 122 -11.43 -2.10 9.94
N ARG A 123 -10.61 -3.14 10.01
CA ARG A 123 -10.40 -3.92 11.23
C ARG A 123 -9.02 -4.58 11.23
N LEU A 124 -8.56 -4.91 12.44
CA LEU A 124 -7.36 -5.72 12.64
C LEU A 124 -7.74 -7.04 13.30
N VAL A 125 -7.04 -8.11 12.91
CA VAL A 125 -7.08 -9.41 13.59
C VAL A 125 -5.67 -9.79 13.97
N ILE A 126 -5.43 -9.97 15.27
CA ILE A 126 -4.14 -10.44 15.78
C ILE A 126 -4.14 -11.96 15.76
N SER A 127 -3.09 -12.55 15.17
CA SER A 127 -2.89 -14.00 15.10
C SER A 127 -1.42 -14.31 15.42
N GLY A 128 -1.16 -14.78 16.64
CA GLY A 128 0.20 -15.01 17.13
C GLY A 128 1.05 -13.74 17.08
N GLU A 129 2.14 -13.79 16.33
CA GLU A 129 3.08 -12.67 16.13
C GLU A 129 2.76 -11.82 14.89
N SER A 130 1.55 -11.93 14.36
CA SER A 130 1.11 -11.19 13.17
C SER A 130 -0.20 -10.45 13.42
N VAL A 131 -0.41 -9.40 12.64
CA VAL A 131 -1.64 -8.63 12.58
C VAL A 131 -2.12 -8.56 11.14
N ILE A 132 -3.36 -8.96 10.92
CA ILE A 132 -4.02 -8.92 9.61
C ILE A 132 -4.90 -7.69 9.60
N TRP A 133 -4.53 -6.72 8.77
CA TRP A 133 -5.35 -5.55 8.50
C TRP A 133 -6.30 -5.87 7.34
N THR A 134 -7.60 -5.72 7.57
CA THR A 134 -8.58 -5.66 6.49
C THR A 134 -8.97 -4.20 6.26
N ASP A 135 -8.76 -3.72 5.04
CA ASP A 135 -9.06 -2.35 4.64
C ASP A 135 -10.56 -2.13 4.37
N HIS A 136 -10.90 -0.92 3.94
CA HIS A 136 -12.28 -0.52 3.66
C HIS A 136 -12.86 -1.13 2.37
N GLU A 137 -12.06 -1.87 1.61
CA GLU A 137 -12.46 -2.59 0.39
C GLU A 137 -12.48 -4.12 0.57
N ASN A 138 -12.44 -4.59 1.83
CA ASN A 138 -12.31 -6.01 2.21
C ASN A 138 -11.01 -6.69 1.74
N ARG A 139 -9.95 -5.94 1.43
CA ARG A 139 -8.63 -6.52 1.11
C ARG A 139 -7.83 -6.69 2.40
N SER A 140 -7.08 -7.78 2.48
CA SER A 140 -6.28 -8.14 3.65
C SER A 140 -4.79 -7.97 3.40
N THR A 141 -4.08 -7.35 4.35
CA THR A 141 -2.62 -7.24 4.37
C THR A 141 -2.10 -7.71 5.72
N THR A 142 -1.12 -8.60 5.72
CA THR A 142 -0.51 -9.12 6.95
C THR A 142 0.76 -8.34 7.26
N PHE A 143 0.85 -7.87 8.50
CA PHE A 143 2.08 -7.30 9.06
C PHE A 143 2.56 -8.19 10.21
N PRO A 144 3.87 -8.23 10.51
CA PRO A 144 4.34 -8.61 11.83
C PRO A 144 3.69 -7.73 12.91
N LEU A 145 3.45 -8.28 14.09
CA LEU A 145 2.90 -7.51 15.22
C LEU A 145 3.94 -6.47 15.70
N PRO A 146 3.59 -5.17 15.75
CA PRO A 146 4.49 -4.14 16.27
C PRO A 146 4.92 -4.41 17.71
N SER A 147 6.15 -4.03 18.05
CA SER A 147 6.72 -4.17 19.39
C SER A 147 7.62 -2.98 19.71
N SER A 148 8.05 -2.84 20.97
CA SER A 148 9.03 -1.80 21.34
C SER A 148 10.35 -1.91 20.55
N ALA A 149 10.73 -3.11 20.11
CA ALA A 149 11.92 -3.34 19.30
C ALA A 149 11.70 -3.04 17.80
N ARG A 150 10.45 -3.12 17.33
CA ARG A 150 10.03 -2.82 15.95
C ARG A 150 8.78 -1.96 15.99
N PRO A 151 8.92 -0.67 16.32
CA PRO A 151 7.78 0.18 16.64
C PRO A 151 6.98 0.56 15.40
N ALA A 152 7.59 0.58 14.22
CA ALA A 152 6.94 0.89 12.95
C ALA A 152 7.36 -0.14 11.90
N ILE A 153 6.36 -0.69 11.21
CA ILE A 153 6.57 -1.65 10.12
C ILE A 153 5.85 -1.11 8.90
N THR A 154 6.59 -0.92 7.81
CA THR A 154 6.03 -0.45 6.54
C THR A 154 5.66 -1.63 5.65
N ASN A 155 4.68 -1.41 4.77
CA ASN A 155 4.44 -2.22 3.60
C ASN A 155 4.36 -1.28 2.41
N SER A 156 5.47 -1.18 1.68
CA SER A 156 5.60 -0.31 0.51
C SER A 156 4.62 -0.63 -0.63
N LEU A 157 4.16 -1.88 -0.78
CA LEU A 157 3.18 -2.26 -1.80
C LEU A 157 1.74 -1.90 -1.42
N ALA A 158 1.42 -1.91 -0.13
CA ALA A 158 0.13 -1.47 0.39
C ALA A 158 0.07 0.05 0.63
N GLU A 159 1.20 0.76 0.46
CA GLU A 159 1.36 2.18 0.81
C GLU A 159 0.90 2.48 2.24
N ALA A 160 1.20 1.54 3.15
CA ALA A 160 0.71 1.55 4.52
C ALA A 160 1.83 1.24 5.52
N ALA A 161 1.64 1.69 6.76
CA ALA A 161 2.51 1.32 7.87
C ALA A 161 1.67 1.04 9.12
N ILE A 162 2.14 0.15 9.99
CA ILE A 162 1.51 -0.14 11.27
C ILE A 162 2.49 0.08 12.42
N TYR A 163 1.99 0.64 13.52
CA TYR A 163 2.80 0.96 14.69
C TYR A 163 2.00 0.93 16.00
N LEU A 164 2.70 0.94 17.13
CA LEU A 164 2.11 1.06 18.46
C LEU A 164 1.58 2.48 18.68
N GLY A 165 0.34 2.59 19.16
CA GLY A 165 -0.29 3.86 19.52
C GLY A 165 0.22 4.45 20.83
N ALA A 166 -0.34 5.61 21.20
CA ALA A 166 0.01 6.30 22.44
C ALA A 166 -0.70 5.69 23.66
N LEU A 167 -1.87 5.07 23.44
CA LEU A 167 -2.60 4.35 24.48
C LEU A 167 -2.11 2.90 24.59
N PRO A 168 -2.22 2.29 25.78
CA PRO A 168 -2.04 0.84 25.91
C PRO A 168 -2.97 0.09 24.96
N ASP A 169 -2.44 -0.94 24.31
CA ASP A 169 -3.15 -1.83 23.38
C ASP A 169 -3.74 -1.13 22.14
N GLU A 170 -3.31 0.11 21.86
CA GLU A 170 -3.65 0.80 20.62
C GLU A 170 -2.70 0.41 19.50
N LEU A 171 -3.25 0.04 18.35
CA LEU A 171 -2.51 -0.08 17.10
C LEU A 171 -2.96 1.03 16.17
N VAL A 172 -2.01 1.67 15.51
CA VAL A 172 -2.28 2.74 14.54
C VAL A 172 -1.77 2.29 13.18
N LEU A 173 -2.63 2.41 12.17
CA LEU A 173 -2.29 2.16 10.78
C LEU A 173 -2.28 3.48 10.01
N ALA A 174 -1.18 3.80 9.35
CA ALA A 174 -1.07 4.95 8.46
C ALA A 174 -1.34 4.53 7.01
N GLN A 175 -2.20 5.26 6.31
CA GLN A 175 -2.40 5.15 4.86
C GLN A 175 -2.93 6.46 4.28
N SER A 176 -2.47 6.88 3.09
CA SER A 176 -3.02 8.03 2.35
C SER A 176 -3.13 9.33 3.17
N SER A 177 -2.16 9.61 4.04
CA SER A 177 -2.12 10.76 4.98
C SER A 177 -3.08 10.69 6.17
N LEU A 178 -3.79 9.58 6.34
CA LEU A 178 -4.66 9.31 7.48
C LEU A 178 -4.04 8.28 8.41
N PHE A 179 -4.42 8.37 9.68
CA PHE A 179 -4.06 7.46 10.74
C PHE A 179 -5.34 6.82 11.29
N TYR A 180 -5.43 5.50 11.18
CA TYR A 180 -6.54 4.69 11.64
C TYR A 180 -6.18 4.07 12.98
N HIS A 181 -6.96 4.39 14.01
CA HIS A 181 -6.69 4.00 15.39
C HIS A 181 -7.56 2.82 15.79
N PHE A 182 -6.92 1.72 16.20
CA PHE A 182 -7.59 0.48 16.56
C PHE A 182 -7.36 0.13 18.02
N ARG A 183 -8.41 -0.36 18.67
CA ARG A 183 -8.34 -1.01 19.99
C ARG A 183 -9.12 -2.32 19.92
N ASP A 184 -8.54 -3.39 20.45
CA ASP A 184 -9.12 -4.75 20.38
C ASP A 184 -9.51 -5.16 18.94
N GLY A 185 -8.73 -4.70 17.94
CA GLY A 185 -8.98 -4.96 16.53
C GLY A 185 -10.05 -4.09 15.86
N VAL A 186 -10.73 -3.23 16.61
CA VAL A 186 -11.85 -2.40 16.12
C VAL A 186 -11.39 -0.96 15.87
N LEU A 187 -11.76 -0.40 14.72
CA LEU A 187 -11.51 1.01 14.41
C LEU A 187 -12.30 1.93 15.35
N THR A 188 -11.58 2.80 16.06
CA THR A 188 -12.12 3.73 17.08
C THR A 188 -12.03 5.19 16.67
N SER A 189 -11.04 5.56 15.86
CA SER A 189 -10.92 6.91 15.31
C SER A 189 -10.04 6.97 14.07
N ILE A 190 -10.18 8.05 13.31
CA ILE A 190 -9.34 8.41 12.17
C ILE A 190 -8.77 9.79 12.47
N SER A 191 -7.46 9.98 12.29
CA SER A 191 -6.83 11.29 12.43
C SER A 191 -5.93 11.63 11.24
N ASP A 192 -5.54 12.89 11.12
CA ASP A 192 -4.54 13.36 10.16
C ASP A 192 -3.23 13.77 10.85
N ALA A 193 -2.28 14.29 10.08
CA ALA A 193 -0.98 14.75 10.59
C ALA A 193 -1.06 15.94 11.56
N TYR A 194 -2.22 16.60 11.66
CA TYR A 194 -2.47 17.73 12.57
C TYR A 194 -3.29 17.32 13.79
N ASP A 195 -3.54 16.02 13.98
CA ASP A 195 -4.39 15.44 15.02
C ASP A 195 -5.86 15.94 14.97
N ASN A 196 -6.33 16.40 13.81
CA ASN A 196 -7.75 16.50 13.58
C ASN A 196 -8.31 15.09 13.59
N ARG A 197 -9.41 14.84 14.31
CA ARG A 197 -9.84 13.47 14.61
C ARG A 197 -11.35 13.29 14.45
N LEU A 198 -11.71 12.23 13.73
CA LEU A 198 -13.06 11.66 13.70
C LEU A 198 -13.10 10.47 14.65
N ARG A 199 -13.98 10.52 15.64
CA ARG A 199 -14.19 9.43 16.60
C ARG A 199 -15.39 8.62 16.19
N ILE A 200 -15.30 7.31 16.39
CA ILE A 200 -16.32 6.35 15.98
C ILE A 200 -16.86 5.70 17.24
N SER A 201 -18.14 5.88 17.49
CA SER A 201 -18.86 5.25 18.59
C SER A 201 -19.71 4.10 18.08
N ARG A 202 -19.81 3.04 18.88
CA ARG A 202 -20.55 1.82 18.55
C ARG A 202 -21.56 1.48 19.64
N ASP A 203 -22.67 0.87 19.25
CA ASP A 203 -23.64 0.32 20.19
C ASP A 203 -23.10 -0.94 20.90
N TYR A 204 -23.86 -1.48 21.86
CA TYR A 204 -23.48 -2.71 22.59
C TYR A 204 -23.36 -3.95 21.69
N SER A 205 -23.89 -3.91 20.48
CA SER A 205 -23.76 -4.97 19.47
C SER A 205 -22.59 -4.72 18.51
N GLY A 206 -21.78 -3.69 18.75
CA GLY A 206 -20.61 -3.35 17.94
C GLY A 206 -20.92 -2.61 16.64
N ARG A 207 -22.17 -2.20 16.40
CA ARG A 207 -22.57 -1.46 15.19
C ARG A 207 -22.24 0.01 15.34
N ILE A 208 -21.82 0.67 14.25
CA ILE A 208 -21.53 2.10 14.26
C ILE A 208 -22.80 2.88 14.60
N GLN A 209 -22.73 3.72 15.62
CA GLN A 209 -23.84 4.52 16.10
C GLN A 209 -23.67 6.00 15.73
N ARG A 210 -22.44 6.52 15.83
CA ARG A 210 -22.14 7.93 15.56
C ARG A 210 -20.67 8.14 15.22
N ILE A 211 -20.43 9.16 14.40
CA ILE A 211 -19.13 9.75 14.08
C ILE A 211 -19.15 11.20 14.57
N ASP A 212 -18.09 11.67 15.24
CA ASP A 212 -17.95 13.06 15.70
C ASP A 212 -16.51 13.58 15.70
#